data_AF-A0A061PA53-F1
#
_entry.id   AF-A0A061PA53-F1
#
_cell.length_a   1.000
_cell.length_b   1.000
_cell.length_c   1.000
_cell.angle_alpha   90.00
_cell.angle_beta   90.00
_cell.angle_gamma   90.00
#
_symmetry.space_group_name_H-M   'P 1'
#
loop_
_entity.id
_entity.type
_entity.pdbx_description
1 polymer ?
#
loop_
_entity_poly.entity_id
_entity_poly.type
_entity_poly.pdbx_seq_one_letter_code
_entity_poly.pdbx_strand_id
1 'polypeptide(L)'
;MLKRTGELVLSIIGLSVHGFMSFIALVFALQIHFLFGVGRNFAEADPLVTPEDLYAFDLVLGVLVPFTWFVTILQFLAIVPVAMALYWYRSKSKRAGIIFIVVGALSIIITVGLGMLYGGLYVAAGIMLLVRKPPLREDRPVENIYGADKRLREIEEEQMERKERFEEQEKTDERT
;
A
#
# COMPACT_ATOMS: atom_id res chain seq x y z
N MET A 1 -10.05 -2.61 21.14
CA MET A 1 -9.57 -1.61 20.17
C MET A 1 -8.43 -2.23 19.36
N LEU A 2 -8.65 -2.61 18.10
CA LEU A 2 -7.57 -3.12 17.25
C LEU A 2 -6.68 -1.93 16.88
N LYS A 3 -5.51 -1.82 17.52
CA LYS A 3 -4.53 -0.79 17.20
C LYS A 3 -4.13 -0.96 15.73
N ARG A 4 -3.94 0.15 15.03
CA ARG A 4 -3.64 0.25 13.57
C ARG A 4 -2.25 -0.30 13.19
N THR A 5 -1.80 -1.31 13.91
CA THR A 5 -0.43 -1.82 13.90
C THR A 5 -0.20 -2.73 12.71
N GLY A 6 -1.20 -3.54 12.31
CA GLY A 6 -1.05 -4.52 11.22
C GLY A 6 -0.63 -3.90 9.88
N GLU A 7 -1.42 -2.96 9.36
CA GLU A 7 -1.14 -2.24 8.10
C GLU A 7 0.23 -1.54 8.12
N LEU A 8 0.51 -0.83 9.21
CA LEU A 8 1.75 -0.07 9.38
C LEU A 8 2.96 -1.00 9.41
N VAL A 9 2.89 -2.07 10.20
CA VAL A 9 3.96 -3.07 10.31
C VAL A 9 4.20 -3.74 8.97
N LEU A 10 3.15 -4.17 8.26
CA LEU A 10 3.30 -4.79 6.93
C LEU A 10 3.94 -3.84 5.92
N SER A 11 3.55 -2.56 5.94
CA SER A 11 4.10 -1.54 5.05
C SER A 11 5.57 -1.24 5.35
N ILE A 12 5.94 -1.17 6.63
CA ILE A 12 7.33 -0.95 7.07
C ILE A 12 8.19 -2.17 6.71
N ILE A 13 7.75 -3.39 7.03
CA ILE A 13 8.48 -4.61 6.67
C ILE A 13 8.65 -4.69 5.15
N GLY A 14 7.59 -4.43 4.38
CA GLY A 14 7.65 -4.39 2.92
C GLY A 14 8.68 -3.39 2.41
N LEU A 15 8.74 -2.18 2.98
CA LEU A 15 9.72 -1.16 2.63
C LEU A 15 11.16 -1.55 3.00
N SER A 16 11.36 -2.16 4.17
CA SER A 16 12.67 -2.68 4.57
C SER A 16 13.16 -3.79 3.65
N VAL A 17 12.30 -4.76 3.33
CA VAL A 17 12.64 -5.86 2.41
C VAL A 17 12.90 -5.34 1.01
N HIS A 18 12.08 -4.40 0.51
CA HIS A 18 12.30 -3.76 -0.78
C HIS A 18 13.66 -3.05 -0.82
N GLY A 19 13.98 -2.21 0.18
CA GLY A 19 15.29 -1.54 0.24
C GLY A 19 16.47 -2.52 0.26
N PHE A 20 16.35 -3.62 1.01
CA PHE A 20 17.36 -4.69 1.03
C PHE A 20 17.48 -5.39 -0.33
N MET A 21 16.37 -5.69 -1.00
CA MET A 21 16.38 -6.30 -2.34
C MET A 21 16.93 -5.34 -3.40
N SER A 22 16.67 -4.04 -3.30
CA SER A 22 17.26 -3.03 -4.18
C SER A 22 18.78 -2.96 -4.01
N PHE A 23 19.27 -3.09 -2.77
CA PHE A 23 20.70 -3.19 -2.51
C PHE A 23 21.32 -4.47 -3.11
N ILE A 24 20.66 -5.63 -2.95
CA ILE A 24 21.10 -6.88 -3.59
C ILE A 24 21.13 -6.73 -5.11
N ALA A 25 20.09 -6.14 -5.71
CA ALA A 25 20.03 -5.90 -7.16
C ALA A 25 21.18 -5.01 -7.64
N LEU A 26 21.53 -3.96 -6.88
CA LEU A 26 22.68 -3.10 -7.17
C LEU A 26 24.00 -3.87 -7.12
N VAL A 27 24.23 -4.66 -6.07
CA VAL A 27 25.44 -5.48 -5.95
C VAL A 27 25.51 -6.47 -7.11
N PHE A 28 24.40 -7.10 -7.47
CA PHE A 28 24.32 -8.03 -8.60
C PHE A 28 24.63 -7.34 -9.94
N ALA A 29 24.05 -6.16 -10.20
CA ALA A 29 24.32 -5.40 -11.41
C ALA A 29 25.80 -5.00 -11.53
N LEU A 30 26.42 -4.57 -10.42
CA LEU A 30 27.85 -4.25 -10.37
C LEU A 30 28.72 -5.50 -10.62
N GLN A 31 28.36 -6.64 -10.02
CA GLN A 31 29.06 -7.90 -10.22
C GLN A 31 28.97 -8.39 -11.67
N ILE A 32 27.77 -8.37 -12.26
CA ILE A 32 27.55 -8.71 -13.68
C ILE A 32 28.41 -7.81 -14.57
N HIS A 33 28.34 -6.49 -14.37
CA HIS A 33 29.14 -5.55 -15.16
C HIS A 33 30.65 -5.81 -15.04
N PHE A 34 31.14 -6.08 -13.82
CA PHE A 34 32.57 -6.35 -13.58
C PHE A 34 33.01 -7.70 -14.15
N LEU A 35 32.33 -8.79 -13.78
CA LEU A 35 32.68 -10.15 -14.20
C LEU A 35 32.68 -10.29 -15.72
N PHE A 36 31.68 -9.73 -16.38
CA PHE A 36 31.59 -9.82 -17.82
C PHE A 36 32.53 -8.86 -18.54
N GLY A 37 32.79 -7.67 -17.99
CA GLY A 37 33.81 -6.76 -18.52
C GLY A 37 35.22 -7.37 -18.45
N VAL A 38 35.56 -7.99 -17.33
CA VAL A 38 36.83 -8.69 -17.13
C VAL A 38 36.89 -9.98 -17.96
N GLY A 39 35.81 -10.76 -17.97
CA GLY A 39 35.71 -12.01 -18.73
C GLY A 39 35.86 -11.81 -20.24
N ARG A 40 35.36 -10.71 -20.79
CA ARG A 40 35.57 -10.34 -22.20
C ARG A 40 37.04 -10.20 -22.54
N ASN A 41 37.77 -9.44 -21.71
CA ASN A 41 39.20 -9.19 -21.94
C ASN A 41 40.03 -10.49 -21.89
N PHE A 42 39.65 -11.44 -21.04
CA PHE A 42 40.30 -12.75 -20.99
C PHE A 42 39.92 -13.62 -22.19
N ALA A 43 38.66 -13.60 -22.63
CA ALA A 43 38.21 -14.33 -23.80
C ALA A 43 38.88 -13.83 -25.09
N GLU A 44 39.10 -12.52 -25.23
CA GLU A 44 39.82 -11.94 -26.37
C GLU A 44 41.31 -12.30 -26.39
N ALA A 45 41.91 -12.53 -25.23
CA ALA A 45 43.33 -12.87 -25.10
C ALA A 45 43.62 -14.38 -25.29
N ASP A 46 42.59 -15.22 -25.29
CA ASP A 46 42.73 -16.67 -25.43
C ASP A 46 42.69 -17.09 -26.92
N PRO A 47 43.78 -17.63 -27.48
CA PRO A 47 43.83 -18.06 -28.87
C PRO A 47 42.94 -19.28 -29.19
N LEU A 48 42.33 -19.94 -28.20
CA LEU A 48 41.35 -21.01 -28.38
C LEU A 48 39.92 -20.49 -28.58
N VAL A 49 39.66 -19.24 -28.24
CA VAL A 49 38.34 -18.62 -28.39
C VAL A 49 38.15 -18.18 -29.84
N THR A 50 37.05 -18.62 -30.46
CA THR A 50 36.76 -18.25 -31.83
C THR A 50 36.07 -16.89 -31.91
N PRO A 51 36.11 -16.19 -33.07
CA PRO A 51 35.34 -14.97 -33.26
C PRO A 51 33.82 -15.14 -33.06
N GLU A 52 33.30 -16.33 -33.34
CA GLU A 52 31.89 -16.66 -33.14
C GLU A 52 31.53 -16.79 -31.65
N ASP A 53 32.43 -17.31 -30.82
CA ASP A 53 32.26 -17.36 -29.37
C ASP A 53 32.22 -15.94 -28.75
N LEU A 54 33.10 -15.04 -29.22
CA LEU A 54 33.10 -13.64 -28.80
C LEU A 54 31.81 -12.92 -29.18
N TYR A 55 31.30 -13.17 -30.39
CA TYR A 55 30.03 -12.59 -30.83
C TYR A 55 28.85 -13.08 -29.97
N ALA A 56 28.80 -14.38 -29.67
CA ALA A 56 27.77 -14.94 -28.80
C ALA A 56 27.84 -14.35 -27.38
N PHE A 57 29.05 -14.17 -26.86
CA PHE A 57 29.29 -13.52 -25.58
C PHE A 57 28.79 -12.08 -25.57
N ASP A 58 29.14 -11.29 -26.58
CA ASP A 58 28.73 -9.89 -26.74
C ASP A 58 27.22 -9.72 -26.86
N LEU A 59 26.54 -10.65 -27.55
CA LEU A 59 25.08 -10.66 -27.64
C LEU A 59 24.44 -10.81 -26.25
N VAL A 60 24.96 -11.74 -25.44
CA VAL A 60 24.47 -11.94 -24.06
C VAL A 60 24.74 -10.71 -23.21
N LEU A 61 25.95 -10.14 -23.28
CA LEU A 61 26.30 -8.93 -22.52
C LEU A 61 25.45 -7.73 -22.89
N GLY A 62 25.24 -7.55 -24.19
CA GLY A 62 24.47 -6.45 -24.77
C GLY A 62 23.02 -6.42 -24.29
N VAL A 63 22.48 -7.55 -23.80
CA VAL A 63 21.13 -7.62 -23.21
C VAL A 63 21.19 -7.64 -21.69
N LEU A 64 22.04 -8.48 -21.09
CA LEU A 64 22.03 -8.75 -19.67
C LEU A 64 22.50 -7.56 -18.82
N VAL A 65 23.55 -6.86 -19.26
CA VAL A 65 24.08 -5.67 -18.55
C VAL A 65 23.03 -4.55 -18.51
N PRO A 66 22.45 -4.07 -19.63
CA PRO A 66 21.45 -3.02 -19.57
C PRO A 66 20.17 -3.47 -18.86
N PHE A 67 19.77 -4.74 -18.98
CA PHE A 67 18.59 -5.25 -18.28
C PHE A 67 18.75 -5.21 -16.75
N THR A 68 19.90 -5.65 -16.23
CA THR A 68 20.17 -5.63 -14.78
C THR A 68 20.22 -4.19 -14.24
N TRP A 69 20.79 -3.25 -15.00
CA TRP A 69 20.76 -1.82 -14.65
C TRP A 69 19.36 -1.21 -14.71
N PHE A 70 18.58 -1.54 -15.74
CA PHE A 70 17.19 -1.11 -15.87
C PHE A 70 16.36 -1.54 -14.65
N VAL A 71 16.44 -2.82 -14.27
CA VAL A 71 15.74 -3.35 -13.09
C VAL A 71 16.19 -2.65 -11.80
N THR A 72 17.50 -2.45 -11.64
CA THR A 72 18.06 -1.79 -10.46
C THR A 72 17.57 -0.35 -10.33
N ILE A 73 17.60 0.42 -11.40
CA ILE A 73 17.13 1.82 -11.40
C ILE A 73 15.63 1.88 -11.10
N LEU A 74 14.84 0.97 -11.70
CA LEU A 74 13.40 0.90 -11.49
C LEU A 74 13.05 0.60 -10.02
N GLN A 75 13.81 -0.27 -9.35
CA GLN A 75 13.65 -0.54 -7.91
C GLN A 75 13.82 0.72 -7.07
N PHE A 76 14.89 1.48 -7.28
CA PHE A 76 15.12 2.71 -6.52
C PHE A 76 14.05 3.78 -6.81
N LEU A 77 13.57 3.88 -8.05
CA LEU A 77 12.45 4.74 -8.41
C LEU A 77 11.15 4.33 -7.71
N ALA A 78 10.90 3.03 -7.55
CA ALA A 78 9.70 2.50 -6.91
C ALA A 78 9.67 2.74 -5.39
N ILE A 79 10.79 3.01 -4.74
CA ILE A 79 10.84 3.34 -3.30
C ILE A 79 10.12 4.66 -3.00
N VAL A 80 10.25 5.66 -3.88
CA VAL A 80 9.66 7.00 -3.68
C VAL A 80 8.13 6.97 -3.54
N PRO A 81 7.36 6.39 -4.47
CA PRO A 81 5.90 6.32 -4.33
C PRO A 81 5.48 5.48 -3.11
N VAL A 82 6.22 4.43 -2.76
CA VAL A 82 5.95 3.62 -1.56
C VAL A 82 6.15 4.42 -0.28
N ALA A 83 7.25 5.17 -0.17
CA ALA A 83 7.50 6.04 0.96
C ALA A 83 6.42 7.12 1.10
N MET A 84 5.96 7.68 -0.03
CA MET A 84 4.84 8.64 -0.04
C MET A 84 3.51 8.01 0.38
N ALA A 85 3.23 6.78 -0.05
CA ALA A 85 2.06 6.02 0.40
C ALA A 85 2.11 5.75 1.91
N LEU A 86 3.28 5.38 2.42
CA LEU A 86 3.52 5.17 3.85
C LEU A 86 3.32 6.47 4.65
N TYR A 87 3.74 7.63 4.14
CA TYR A 87 3.48 8.92 4.79
C TYR A 87 1.97 9.25 4.82
N TRP A 88 1.24 8.95 3.75
CA TRP A 88 -0.19 9.24 3.61
C TRP A 88 -1.15 8.20 4.19
N TYR A 89 -0.66 7.11 4.78
CA TYR A 89 -1.49 5.98 5.19
C TYR A 89 -2.64 6.36 6.15
N ARG A 90 -2.47 7.40 6.98
CA ARG A 90 -3.51 7.88 7.92
C ARG A 90 -4.52 8.85 7.30
N SER A 91 -4.06 9.77 6.46
CA SER A 91 -4.85 10.88 5.94
C SER A 91 -5.54 10.56 4.62
N LYS A 92 -4.90 9.74 3.77
CA LYS A 92 -5.38 9.39 2.43
C LYS A 92 -5.28 7.88 2.20
N SER A 93 -5.86 7.09 3.11
CA SER A 93 -5.73 5.63 3.15
C SER A 93 -6.09 4.93 1.84
N LYS A 94 -7.17 5.35 1.15
CA LYS A 94 -7.54 4.80 -0.16
C LYS A 94 -6.46 5.03 -1.23
N ARG A 95 -5.86 6.23 -1.28
CA ARG A 95 -4.80 6.54 -2.26
C ARG A 95 -3.52 5.77 -1.94
N ALA A 96 -3.14 5.71 -0.67
CA ALA A 96 -2.01 4.92 -0.22
C ALA A 96 -2.17 3.44 -0.58
N GLY A 97 -3.36 2.87 -0.35
CA GLY A 97 -3.67 1.47 -0.68
C GLY A 97 -3.51 1.15 -2.17
N ILE A 98 -4.00 2.02 -3.06
CA ILE A 98 -3.83 1.86 -4.52
C ILE A 98 -2.34 1.86 -4.90
N ILE A 99 -1.55 2.79 -4.36
CA ILE A 99 -0.12 2.87 -4.65
C ILE A 99 0.59 1.57 -4.25
N PHE A 100 0.31 1.06 -3.04
CA PHE A 100 0.89 -0.21 -2.60
C PHE A 100 0.50 -1.38 -3.51
N ILE A 101 -0.76 -1.48 -3.93
CA ILE A 101 -1.18 -2.55 -4.86
C ILE A 101 -0.47 -2.43 -6.21
N VAL A 102 -0.44 -1.22 -6.80
CA VAL A 102 0.16 -1.02 -8.12
C VAL A 102 1.66 -1.30 -8.08
N VAL A 103 2.39 -0.74 -7.10
CA VAL A 103 3.82 -0.99 -6.97
C VAL A 103 4.09 -2.47 -6.66
N GLY A 104 3.29 -3.08 -5.78
CA GLY A 104 3.42 -4.50 -5.45
C GLY A 104 3.19 -5.42 -6.65
N ALA A 105 2.14 -5.19 -7.42
CA ALA A 105 1.84 -5.97 -8.62
C ALA A 105 2.91 -5.80 -9.70
N LEU A 106 3.34 -4.57 -9.99
CA LEU A 106 4.42 -4.29 -10.94
C LEU A 106 5.72 -4.95 -10.51
N SER A 107 6.04 -4.93 -9.21
CA SER A 107 7.23 -5.58 -8.67
C SER A 107 7.22 -7.09 -8.92
N ILE A 108 6.09 -7.75 -8.66
CA ILE A 108 5.92 -9.20 -8.90
C ILE A 108 6.12 -9.53 -10.39
N ILE A 109 5.54 -8.73 -11.30
CA ILE A 109 5.58 -8.99 -12.75
C ILE A 109 6.96 -8.70 -13.35
N ILE A 110 7.57 -7.56 -13.00
CA ILE A 110 8.78 -7.07 -13.69
C ILE A 110 10.03 -7.78 -13.17
N THR A 111 10.12 -8.04 -11.87
CA THR A 111 11.36 -8.51 -11.24
C THR A 111 11.38 -9.99 -10.87
N VAL A 112 10.38 -10.75 -11.34
CA VAL A 112 10.23 -12.23 -11.26
C VAL A 112 11.20 -12.91 -10.27
N GLY A 113 10.68 -13.32 -9.11
CA GLY A 113 11.49 -13.89 -8.03
C GLY A 113 11.76 -12.87 -6.92
N LEU A 114 12.79 -12.02 -7.08
CA LEU A 114 13.19 -11.01 -6.08
C LEU A 114 12.04 -10.08 -5.70
N GLY A 115 11.22 -9.70 -6.69
CA GLY A 115 10.01 -8.89 -6.57
C GLY A 115 8.89 -9.45 -5.71
N MET A 116 8.85 -10.78 -5.59
CA MET A 116 7.67 -11.49 -5.16
C MET A 116 7.44 -11.34 -3.66
N LEU A 117 8.53 -11.30 -2.87
CA LEU A 117 8.47 -11.20 -1.42
C LEU A 117 7.92 -9.85 -0.96
N TYR A 118 8.56 -8.75 -1.36
CA TYR A 118 8.10 -7.41 -0.96
C TYR A 118 6.85 -6.97 -1.73
N GLY A 119 6.69 -7.41 -2.98
CA GLY A 119 5.49 -7.16 -3.76
C GLY A 119 4.24 -7.77 -3.13
N GLY A 120 4.33 -9.01 -2.62
CA GLY A 120 3.25 -9.65 -1.87
C GLY A 120 2.88 -8.90 -0.60
N LEU A 121 3.89 -8.42 0.15
CA LEU A 121 3.67 -7.59 1.35
C LEU A 121 2.95 -6.28 1.02
N TYR A 122 3.31 -5.62 -0.09
CA TYR A 122 2.62 -4.40 -0.53
C TYR A 122 1.20 -4.66 -1.00
N VAL A 123 0.95 -5.74 -1.74
CA VAL A 123 -0.42 -6.11 -2.14
C VAL A 123 -1.28 -6.35 -0.89
N ALA A 124 -0.77 -7.11 0.09
CA ALA A 124 -1.49 -7.37 1.34
C ALA A 124 -1.76 -6.07 2.14
N ALA A 125 -0.75 -5.21 2.29
CA ALA A 125 -0.88 -3.92 2.97
C ALA A 125 -1.90 -3.00 2.25
N GLY A 126 -1.85 -2.97 0.92
CA GLY A 126 -2.74 -2.18 0.08
C GLY A 126 -4.19 -2.63 0.17
N ILE A 127 -4.44 -3.95 0.16
CA ILE A 127 -5.78 -4.52 0.35
C ILE A 127 -6.32 -4.12 1.74
N MET A 128 -5.52 -4.26 2.80
CA MET A 128 -5.94 -3.85 4.15
C MET A 128 -6.30 -2.35 4.21
N LEU A 129 -5.50 -1.49 3.57
CA LEU A 129 -5.77 -0.05 3.46
C LEU A 129 -7.05 0.28 2.68
N LEU A 130 -7.44 -0.55 1.70
CA LEU A 130 -8.65 -0.37 0.90
C LEU A 130 -9.92 -0.86 1.59
N VAL A 131 -9.84 -2.00 2.28
CA VAL A 131 -10.97 -2.58 3.04
C VAL A 131 -11.24 -1.77 4.31
N ARG A 132 -10.30 -0.91 4.71
CA ARG A 132 -10.40 -0.06 5.89
C ARG A 132 -11.62 0.88 5.83
N LYS A 133 -12.48 0.78 6.84
CA LYS A 133 -13.51 1.78 7.14
C LYS A 133 -12.84 3.09 7.61
N PRO A 134 -13.33 4.27 7.21
CA PRO A 134 -12.77 5.54 7.67
C PRO A 134 -12.72 5.56 9.21
N PRO A 135 -11.70 6.21 9.82
CA PRO A 135 -11.72 6.43 11.26
C PRO A 135 -13.08 6.95 11.68
N LEU A 136 -13.70 6.36 12.71
CA LEU A 136 -14.64 7.14 13.51
C LEU A 136 -13.84 8.35 14.00
N ARG A 137 -14.23 9.52 13.53
CA ARG A 137 -13.66 10.81 13.90
C ARG A 137 -13.75 10.89 15.43
N GLU A 138 -12.62 10.86 16.12
CA GLU A 138 -12.54 10.98 17.59
C GLU A 138 -12.76 12.43 18.05
N ASP A 139 -12.99 13.36 17.11
CA ASP A 139 -13.30 14.77 17.36
C ASP A 139 -14.81 15.06 17.44
N ARG A 140 -15.67 14.07 17.17
CA ARG A 140 -17.05 14.15 17.63
C ARG A 140 -17.09 13.43 18.95
N PRO A 141 -17.38 14.11 20.08
CA PRO A 141 -17.78 13.38 21.26
C PRO A 141 -18.86 12.38 20.80
N VAL A 142 -18.90 11.21 21.43
CA VAL A 142 -20.02 10.26 21.26
C VAL A 142 -21.29 10.85 21.92
N GLU A 143 -21.52 12.13 21.70
CA GLU A 143 -22.76 12.87 21.86
C GLU A 143 -23.52 12.56 20.57
N ASN A 144 -24.15 11.41 20.41
CA ASN A 144 -25.49 11.25 20.93
C ASN A 144 -26.07 9.94 20.35
N ILE A 145 -25.44 8.80 20.62
CA ILE A 145 -26.07 7.50 20.29
C ILE A 145 -26.89 7.00 21.49
N TYR A 146 -26.43 7.29 22.73
CA TYR A 146 -27.16 6.96 23.95
C TYR A 146 -28.19 8.03 24.39
N GLY A 147 -28.00 9.30 24.02
CA GLY A 147 -28.95 10.38 24.38
C GLY A 147 -30.12 10.54 23.41
N ALA A 148 -30.08 9.87 22.25
CA ALA A 148 -31.12 9.94 21.23
C ALA A 148 -32.38 9.23 21.71
N ASP A 149 -32.23 8.08 22.38
CA ASP A 149 -33.34 7.36 23.03
C ASP A 149 -33.99 8.23 24.13
N LYS A 150 -33.19 8.90 24.96
CA LYS A 150 -33.73 9.77 26.02
C LYS A 150 -34.55 10.95 25.47
N ARG A 151 -34.06 11.63 24.44
CA ARG A 151 -34.81 12.72 23.79
C ARG A 151 -36.07 12.24 23.08
N LEU A 152 -36.06 11.03 22.52
CA LEU A 152 -37.27 10.46 21.91
C LEU A 152 -38.34 10.19 22.97
N ARG A 153 -37.98 9.69 24.14
CA ARG A 153 -38.91 9.50 25.27
C ARG A 153 -39.44 10.81 25.82
N GLU A 154 -38.58 11.82 25.97
CA GLU A 154 -39.02 13.17 26.38
C GLU A 154 -40.00 13.77 25.37
N ILE A 155 -39.75 13.60 24.06
CA ILE A 155 -40.68 14.03 23.01
C ILE A 155 -41.99 13.23 23.05
N GLU A 156 -41.94 11.91 23.26
CA GLU A 156 -43.15 11.08 23.38
C GLU A 156 -44.00 11.46 24.59
N GLU A 157 -43.38 11.74 25.74
CA GLU A 157 -44.05 12.24 26.95
C GLU A 157 -44.68 13.62 26.71
N GLU A 158 -43.96 14.56 26.08
CA GLU A 158 -44.52 15.87 25.72
C GLU A 158 -45.70 15.77 24.75
N GLN A 159 -45.65 14.83 23.78
CA GLN A 159 -46.78 14.61 22.87
C GLN A 159 -47.99 13.99 23.57
N MET A 160 -47.78 13.10 24.55
CA MET A 160 -48.85 12.50 25.35
C MET A 160 -49.56 13.55 26.21
N GLU A 161 -48.81 14.36 26.97
CA GLU A 161 -49.40 15.43 27.78
C GLU A 161 -50.16 16.45 26.93
N ARG A 162 -49.64 16.73 25.72
CA ARG A 162 -50.30 17.67 24.81
C ARG A 162 -51.61 17.10 24.29
N LYS A 163 -51.68 15.80 23.99
CA LYS A 163 -52.93 15.11 23.62
C LYS A 163 -53.93 15.10 24.76
N GLU A 164 -53.50 14.78 25.98
CA GLU A 164 -54.37 14.78 27.16
C GLU A 164 -55.00 16.16 27.41
N ARG A 165 -54.21 17.25 27.29
CA ARG A 165 -54.76 18.62 27.39
C ARG A 165 -55.78 18.95 26.29
N PHE A 166 -55.59 18.46 25.08
CA PHE A 166 -56.57 18.66 24.00
C PHE A 166 -57.87 17.89 24.26
N GLU A 167 -57.78 16.64 24.74
CA GLU A 167 -58.96 15.84 25.09
C GLU A 167 -59.73 16.41 26.30
N GLU A 168 -59.03 16.99 27.28
CA GLU A 168 -59.68 17.70 28.39
C GLU A 168 -60.38 18.98 27.94
N GLN A 169 -59.79 19.74 27.01
CA GLN A 169 -60.42 20.93 26.43
C GLN A 169 -61.67 20.57 25.63
N GLU A 170 -61.62 19.51 24.82
CA GLU A 170 -62.76 19.01 24.04
C GLU A 170 -63.92 18.56 24.95
N LYS A 171 -63.63 17.82 26.03
CA LYS A 171 -64.64 17.42 27.03
C LYS A 171 -65.24 18.59 27.82
N THR A 172 -64.53 19.70 27.90
CA THR A 172 -65.00 20.90 28.62
C THR A 172 -65.91 21.73 27.72
N ASP A 173 -65.59 21.83 26.42
CA ASP A 173 -66.44 22.50 25.42
C ASP A 173 -67.76 21.75 25.15
N GLU A 174 -67.77 20.41 25.21
CA GLU A 174 -69.00 19.60 25.06
C GLU A 174 -69.96 19.70 26.27
N ARG A 175 -69.54 20.29 27.40
CA ARG A 175 -70.34 20.43 28.62
C ARG A 175 -70.98 21.81 28.82
N THR A 176 -70.70 22.77 27.94
CA THR A 176 -71.31 24.12 27.90
C THR A 176 -72.28 24.27 26.75
#